data_AF-A0A925GD05-F1
#
_entry.id   AF-A0A925GD05-F1
#
_cell.length_a   1.000
_cell.length_b   1.000
_cell.length_c   1.000
_cell.angle_alpha   90.00
_cell.angle_beta   90.00
_cell.angle_gamma   90.00
#
_symmetry.space_group_name_H-M   'P 1'
#
loop_
_entity.id
_entity.type
_entity.pdbx_description
1 polymer ?
#
loop_
_entity_poly.entity_id
_entity_poly.type
_entity_poly.pdbx_seq_one_letter_code
_entity_poly.pdbx_strand_id
1 'polypeptide(L)'
;MDHSDAISQQHDISDRPHFIAINSTFPELGHKIRVFWGHPEFTALMLNLQQDTSDRPRFGFPQTVMHALQQLELDHDSEFPHLRREIPSFWQTL
;
A
#
# COMPACT_ATOMS: atom_id res chain seq x y z
N MET A 1 24.05 -18.35 -22.01
CA MET A 1 23.38 -17.16 -21.46
C MET A 1 22.26 -17.70 -20.61
N ASP A 2 22.41 -17.48 -19.31
CA ASP A 2 21.76 -18.22 -18.23
C ASP A 2 20.24 -18.06 -18.23
N HIS A 3 19.55 -19.15 -17.89
CA HIS A 3 18.10 -19.21 -17.68
C HIS A 3 17.83 -18.97 -16.19
N SER A 4 16.80 -18.19 -15.90
CA SER A 4 16.00 -18.26 -14.68
C SER A 4 16.64 -17.79 -13.37
N ASP A 5 15.97 -16.83 -12.72
CA ASP A 5 15.59 -16.86 -11.30
C ASP A 5 15.53 -15.45 -10.71
N ALA A 6 14.70 -14.58 -11.31
CA ALA A 6 14.00 -13.57 -10.52
C ALA A 6 12.67 -14.18 -10.09
N ILE A 7 12.74 -15.15 -9.18
CA ILE A 7 11.57 -15.57 -8.41
C ILE A 7 11.18 -14.32 -7.62
N SER A 8 10.20 -13.57 -8.11
CA SER A 8 9.46 -12.62 -7.28
C SER A 8 9.00 -13.42 -6.08
N GLN A 9 9.67 -13.24 -4.94
CA GLN A 9 9.23 -13.81 -3.68
C GLN A 9 7.80 -13.34 -3.51
N GLN A 10 6.85 -14.26 -3.56
CA GLN A 10 5.44 -13.95 -3.40
C GLN A 10 5.25 -13.64 -1.90
N HIS A 11 5.42 -12.37 -1.54
CA HIS A 11 5.19 -11.90 -0.18
C HIS A 11 3.66 -11.90 0.05
N ASP A 12 3.15 -12.98 0.66
CA ASP A 12 1.73 -13.05 0.99
C ASP A 12 1.42 -12.17 2.21
N ILE A 13 0.51 -11.23 2.03
CA ILE A 13 0.04 -10.28 3.05
C ILE A 13 -1.31 -10.70 3.66
N SER A 14 -1.87 -11.84 3.23
CA SER A 14 -3.27 -12.20 3.48
C SER A 14 -3.63 -12.42 4.94
N ASP A 15 -2.66 -12.69 5.81
CA ASP A 15 -2.83 -12.90 7.25
C ASP A 15 -2.70 -11.62 8.08
N ARG A 16 -2.29 -10.49 7.47
CA ARG A 16 -2.10 -9.25 8.21
C ARG A 16 -3.42 -8.63 8.65
N PRO A 17 -3.55 -8.20 9.91
CA PRO A 17 -4.81 -7.68 10.44
C PRO A 17 -5.32 -6.45 9.68
N HIS A 18 -4.41 -5.57 9.25
CA HIS A 18 -4.76 -4.37 8.48
C HIS A 18 -5.18 -4.70 7.05
N PHE A 19 -4.57 -5.71 6.43
CA PHE A 19 -5.02 -6.23 5.14
C PHE A 19 -6.42 -6.83 5.22
N ILE A 20 -6.69 -7.66 6.23
CA ILE A 20 -8.00 -8.28 6.45
C ILE A 20 -9.08 -7.20 6.59
N ALA A 21 -8.84 -6.16 7.40
CA ALA A 21 -9.80 -5.07 7.60
C ALA A 21 -10.16 -4.33 6.28
N ILE A 22 -9.16 -4.09 5.43
CA ILE A 22 -9.37 -3.45 4.12
C ILE A 22 -10.09 -4.42 3.18
N ASN A 23 -9.62 -5.66 3.07
CA ASN A 23 -10.16 -6.64 2.15
C ASN A 23 -11.62 -7.02 2.48
N SER A 24 -11.99 -7.08 3.76
CA SER A 24 -13.38 -7.31 4.18
C SER A 24 -14.32 -6.16 3.82
N THR A 25 -13.82 -4.92 3.78
CA THR A 25 -14.64 -3.73 3.49
C THR A 25 -14.65 -3.39 2.00
N PHE A 26 -13.50 -3.57 1.33
CA PHE A 26 -13.25 -3.23 -0.06
C PHE A 26 -12.44 -4.35 -0.75
N PRO A 27 -13.09 -5.46 -1.17
CA PRO A 27 -12.39 -6.61 -1.75
C PRO A 27 -11.55 -6.30 -3.00
N GLU A 28 -12.06 -5.42 -3.88
CA GLU A 28 -11.32 -4.97 -5.07
C GLU A 28 -10.05 -4.20 -4.73
N LEU A 29 -10.09 -3.41 -3.65
CA LEU A 29 -8.91 -2.72 -3.13
C LEU A 29 -7.94 -3.71 -2.48
N GLY A 30 -8.45 -4.66 -1.70
CA GLY A 30 -7.66 -5.76 -1.14
C GLY A 30 -6.93 -6.55 -2.22
N HIS A 31 -7.60 -6.87 -3.33
CA HIS A 31 -6.97 -7.53 -4.47
C HIS A 31 -5.79 -6.73 -5.03
N LYS A 32 -5.97 -5.42 -5.28
CA LYS A 32 -4.89 -4.54 -5.76
C LYS A 32 -3.72 -4.47 -4.79
N ILE A 33 -4.01 -4.32 -3.50
CA ILE A 33 -2.99 -4.29 -2.44
C ILE A 33 -2.17 -5.58 -2.46
N ARG A 34 -2.82 -6.74 -2.55
CA ARG A 34 -2.13 -8.03 -2.61
C ARG A 34 -1.26 -8.15 -3.86
N VAL A 35 -1.76 -7.72 -5.02
CA VAL A 35 -1.02 -7.80 -6.29
C VAL A 35 0.23 -6.91 -6.27
N PHE A 36 0.14 -5.72 -5.68
CA PHE A 36 1.24 -4.78 -5.66
C PHE A 36 2.17 -4.91 -4.45
N TRP A 37 1.88 -5.80 -3.49
CA TRP A 37 2.72 -5.95 -2.30
C TRP A 37 4.17 -6.33 -2.67
N GLY A 38 5.14 -5.56 -2.17
CA GLY A 38 6.55 -5.72 -2.54
C GLY A 38 6.93 -5.14 -3.90
N HIS A 39 6.04 -4.34 -4.51
CA HIS A 39 6.28 -3.67 -5.79
C HIS A 39 6.13 -2.14 -5.67
N PRO A 40 6.85 -1.33 -6.48
CA PRO A 40 6.73 0.14 -6.48
C PRO A 40 5.29 0.65 -6.68
N GLU A 41 4.47 -0.12 -7.38
CA GLU A 41 3.05 0.14 -7.62
C GLU A 41 2.24 0.22 -6.33
N PHE A 42 2.67 -0.43 -5.24
CA PHE A 42 2.03 -0.30 -3.93
C PHE A 42 2.18 1.11 -3.38
N THR A 43 3.39 1.67 -3.44
CA THR A 43 3.67 3.04 -3.01
C THR A 43 2.84 4.05 -3.82
N ALA A 44 2.73 3.84 -5.13
CA ALA A 44 1.88 4.66 -6.00
C ALA A 44 0.39 4.50 -5.66
N LEU A 45 -0.07 3.29 -5.34
CA LEU A 45 -1.44 3.03 -4.90
C LEU A 45 -1.75 3.75 -3.58
N MET A 46 -0.89 3.65 -2.57
CA MET A 46 -1.07 4.31 -1.27
C MET A 46 -1.12 5.83 -1.43
N LEU A 47 -0.22 6.40 -2.24
CA LEU A 47 -0.22 7.82 -2.56
C LEU A 47 -1.57 8.25 -3.13
N ASN A 48 -2.08 7.53 -4.14
CA ASN A 48 -3.35 7.87 -4.76
C ASN A 48 -4.53 7.76 -3.78
N LEU A 49 -4.57 6.71 -2.94
CA LEU A 49 -5.65 6.50 -1.97
C LEU A 49 -5.67 7.55 -0.86
N GLN A 50 -4.50 8.00 -0.42
CA GLN A 50 -4.37 9.00 0.64
C GLN A 50 -4.51 10.43 0.12
N GLN A 51 -4.04 10.69 -1.11
CA GLN A 51 -4.15 11.99 -1.74
C GLN A 51 -5.49 12.21 -2.43
N ASP A 52 -6.33 11.18 -2.61
CA ASP A 52 -7.47 11.21 -3.52
C ASP A 52 -8.30 12.50 -3.46
N THR A 53 -7.98 13.39 -4.41
CA THR A 53 -8.58 14.69 -4.73
C THR A 53 -9.67 14.54 -5.79
N SER A 54 -10.39 13.43 -5.82
CA SER A 54 -11.46 13.24 -6.81
C SER A 54 -12.61 14.24 -6.63
N ASP A 55 -13.05 14.86 -7.74
CA ASP A 55 -14.18 15.82 -7.87
C ASP A 55 -15.59 15.23 -7.59
N ARG A 56 -15.69 14.00 -7.04
CA ARG A 56 -16.98 13.38 -6.69
C ARG A 56 -17.35 13.62 -5.23
N PRO A 57 -18.65 13.68 -4.88
CA PRO A 57 -19.09 13.82 -3.49
C PRO A 57 -18.50 12.68 -2.63
N ARG A 58 -17.65 13.05 -1.67
CA ARG A 58 -16.90 12.10 -0.83
C ARG A 58 -17.81 11.47 0.22
N PHE A 59 -17.78 10.15 0.31
CA PHE A 59 -18.01 9.46 1.60
C PHE A 59 -16.69 9.13 2.33
N GLY A 60 -15.53 9.37 1.69
CA GLY A 60 -14.22 9.03 2.25
C GLY A 60 -14.06 7.54 2.54
N PHE A 61 -12.91 7.14 3.07
CA PHE A 61 -12.82 5.84 3.74
C PHE A 61 -13.32 5.96 5.17
N PRO A 62 -13.97 4.92 5.73
CA PRO A 62 -14.14 4.82 7.17
C PRO A 62 -12.79 5.00 7.88
N GLN A 63 -12.80 5.63 9.06
CA GLN A 63 -11.58 5.92 9.82
C GLN A 63 -10.73 4.65 10.06
N THR A 64 -11.38 3.51 10.29
CA THR A 64 -10.72 2.21 10.48
C THR A 64 -9.96 1.74 9.25
N VAL A 65 -10.49 2.00 8.05
CA VAL A 65 -9.85 1.66 6.77
C VAL A 65 -8.70 2.61 6.48
N MET A 66 -8.86 3.91 6.77
CA MET A 66 -7.75 4.86 6.64
C MET A 66 -6.58 4.51 7.57
N HIS A 67 -6.85 4.18 8.82
CA HIS A 67 -5.84 3.71 9.75
C HIS A 67 -5.17 2.41 9.26
N ALA A 68 -5.95 1.46 8.74
CA ALA A 68 -5.40 0.23 8.19
C ALA A 68 -4.49 0.48 6.97
N LEU A 69 -4.84 1.42 6.09
CA LEU A 69 -4.00 1.80 4.94
C LEU A 69 -2.66 2.39 5.40
N GLN A 70 -2.67 3.26 6.42
CA GLN A 70 -1.45 3.84 6.98
C GLN A 70 -0.55 2.77 7.62
N GLN A 71 -1.14 1.84 8.37
CA GLN A 71 -0.36 0.74 8.97
C GLN A 71 0.23 -0.19 7.91
N LEU A 72 -0.52 -0.48 6.83
CA LEU A 72 0.03 -1.27 5.72
C LEU A 72 1.18 -0.56 4.99
N GLU A 73 1.13 0.77 4.85
CA GLU A 73 2.25 1.53 4.27
C GLU A 73 3.49 1.43 5.16
N LEU A 74 3.36 1.57 6.48
CA LEU A 74 4.47 1.40 7.41
C LEU A 74 5.07 -0.01 7.38
N ASP A 75 4.20 -1.01 7.33
CA ASP A 75 4.58 -2.42 7.20
C ASP A 75 5.38 -2.65 5.91
N HIS A 76 4.88 -2.13 4.79
CA HIS A 76 5.55 -2.22 3.48
C HIS A 76 6.90 -1.51 3.51
N ASP A 77 6.96 -0.31 4.08
CA ASP A 77 8.19 0.48 4.19
C ASP A 77 9.24 -0.15 5.11
N SER A 78 8.81 -0.98 6.07
CA SER A 78 9.69 -1.76 6.94
C SER A 78 10.25 -2.99 6.22
N GLU A 79 9.40 -3.68 5.46
CA GLU A 79 9.77 -4.91 4.72
C GLU A 79 10.53 -4.61 3.42
N PHE A 80 10.21 -3.51 2.76
CA PHE A 80 10.80 -3.07 1.50
C PHE A 80 11.36 -1.63 1.60
N PRO A 81 12.41 -1.37 2.40
CA PRO A 81 12.92 -0.01 2.61
C PRO A 81 13.38 0.70 1.33
N HIS A 82 13.75 -0.06 0.29
CA HIS A 82 14.17 0.46 -1.02
C HIS A 82 13.00 0.94 -1.89
N LEU A 83 11.76 0.59 -1.54
CA LEU A 83 10.52 1.01 -2.21
C LEU A 83 9.79 2.13 -1.45
N ARG A 84 10.29 2.50 -0.28
CA ARG A 84 9.74 3.57 0.54
C ARG A 84 9.64 4.85 -0.28
N ARG A 85 8.52 5.55 -0.16
CA ARG A 85 8.36 6.87 -0.76
C ARG A 85 9.42 7.82 -0.20
N GLU A 86 10.19 8.46 -1.07
CA GLU A 86 10.97 9.61 -0.68
C GLU A 86 10.01 10.74 -0.28
N ILE A 87 9.89 11.03 1.01
CA ILE A 87 9.23 12.24 1.47
C ILE A 87 10.14 13.38 1.05
N PRO A 88 9.75 14.24 0.11
CA PRO A 88 10.62 15.30 -0.35
C PRO A 88 10.99 16.19 0.84
N SER A 89 12.29 16.51 0.93
CA SER A 89 12.95 17.06 2.13
C SER A 89 12.31 18.32 2.70
N PHE A 90 11.50 19.04 1.93
CA PHE A 90 10.78 20.22 2.37
C PHE A 90 9.71 19.98 3.45
N TRP A 91 9.30 18.72 3.68
CA TRP A 91 8.39 18.34 4.76
C TRP A 91 9.07 17.70 5.98
N GLN A 92 10.40 17.50 5.97
CA GLN A 92 11.11 16.86 7.08
C GLN A 92 11.47 17.82 8.24
N THR A 93 11.16 19.12 8.09
CA THR A 93 11.67 20.19 8.97
C THR A 93 10.58 21.00 9.69
N LEU A 94 9.35 20.47 9.81
CA LEU A 94 8.29 21.07 10.64
C LEU A 94 8.15 20.37 11.98
#